data_AF-A0A9E6BHK6-F1
#
_entry.id   AF-A0A9E6BHK6-F1
#
_cell.length_a   1.000
_cell.length_b   1.000
_cell.length_c   1.000
_cell.angle_alpha   90.00
_cell.angle_beta   90.00
_cell.angle_gamma   90.00
#
_symmetry.space_group_name_H-M   'P 1'
#
loop_
_entity.id
_entity.type
_entity.pdbx_description
1 polymer ?
#
loop_
_entity_poly.entity_id
_entity_poly.type
_entity_poly.pdbx_seq_one_letter_code
_entity_poly.pdbx_strand_id
1 'polypeptide(L)'
;MPRLGKIYDIEIKVTTKPKAEYTSDEYFELNLPVAPAVMVGDDIVVEGTDIKDEKLETIICEHLGLPVPVQSKKRFLGHFFNK
;
A
#
# COMPACT_ATOMS: atom_id res chain seq x y z
N MET A 1 4.67 5.67 3.01
CA MET A 1 3.53 6.10 2.16
C MET A 1 3.15 7.58 2.33
N PRO A 2 3.99 8.55 1.90
CA PRO A 2 3.61 9.98 1.98
C PRO A 2 2.96 10.50 0.69
N ARG A 3 3.07 9.76 -0.42
CA ARG A 3 2.62 10.21 -1.75
C ARG A 3 1.11 10.04 -1.93
N LEU A 4 0.58 8.83 -1.69
CA LEU A 4 -0.84 8.54 -1.88
C LEU A 4 -1.76 9.35 -0.95
N GLY A 5 -1.35 9.57 0.31
CA GLY A 5 -2.09 10.46 1.22
C GLY A 5 -2.07 11.94 0.88
N LYS A 6 -1.29 12.36 -0.13
CA LYS A 6 -1.37 13.72 -0.70
C LYS A 6 -2.26 13.78 -1.95
N ILE A 7 -2.50 12.64 -2.59
CA ILE A 7 -3.27 12.53 -3.84
C ILE A 7 -4.75 12.30 -3.51
N TYR A 8 -5.02 11.47 -2.51
CA TYR A 8 -6.35 11.14 -2.03
C TYR A 8 -6.60 11.79 -0.68
N ASP A 9 -7.84 12.24 -0.48
CA ASP A 9 -8.30 12.75 0.82
C ASP A 9 -8.56 11.55 1.75
N ILE A 10 -7.49 11.02 2.33
CA ILE A 10 -7.51 9.86 3.23
C ILE A 10 -6.73 10.14 4.51
N GLU A 11 -7.24 9.61 5.61
CA GLU A 11 -6.51 9.59 6.88
C GLU A 11 -5.48 8.47 6.85
N ILE A 12 -4.21 8.79 7.15
CA ILE A 12 -3.13 7.80 7.26
C ILE A 12 -2.68 7.71 8.71
N LYS A 13 -2.89 6.54 9.30
CA LYS A 13 -2.32 6.18 10.61
C LYS A 13 -1.12 5.26 10.40
N VAL A 14 0.03 5.66 10.95
CA VAL A 14 1.26 4.84 10.94
C VAL A 14 1.59 4.42 12.37
N THR A 15 1.63 3.11 12.61
CA THR A 15 2.09 2.54 13.88
C THR A 15 3.45 1.89 13.68
N THR A 16 4.48 2.38 14.37
CA THR A 16 5.82 1.82 14.32
C THR A 16 6.27 1.40 15.72
N LYS A 17 6.67 0.14 15.85
CA LYS A 17 7.25 -0.44 17.05
C LYS A 17 8.63 -1.04 16.74
N PRO A 18 9.49 -1.25 17.76
CA PRO A 18 10.69 -2.06 17.63
C PRO A 18 10.35 -3.48 17.15
N LYS A 19 11.27 -4.09 16.38
CA LYS A 19 11.08 -5.45 15.84
C LYS A 19 10.71 -6.48 16.92
N ALA A 20 11.34 -6.40 18.10
CA ALA A 20 11.09 -7.32 19.21
C ALA A 20 9.65 -7.25 19.74
N GLU A 21 9.02 -6.08 19.69
CA GLU A 21 7.62 -5.90 20.11
C GLU A 21 6.63 -6.49 19.09
N TYR A 22 6.96 -6.53 17.80
CA TYR A 22 6.11 -7.19 16.81
C TYR A 22 6.13 -8.72 16.92
N THR A 23 7.12 -9.27 17.61
CA THR A 23 7.28 -10.70 17.84
C THR A 23 6.86 -11.12 19.25
N SER A 24 6.36 -10.19 20.09
CA SER A 24 5.91 -10.52 21.44
C SER A 24 4.50 -11.09 21.43
N ASP A 25 4.22 -11.97 22.39
CA ASP A 25 2.89 -12.56 22.58
C ASP A 25 1.81 -11.47 22.77
N GLU A 26 2.15 -10.39 23.47
CA GLU A 26 1.28 -9.22 23.65
C GLU A 26 0.83 -8.59 22.32
N TYR A 27 1.68 -8.54 21.30
CA TYR A 27 1.28 -8.02 19.98
C TYR A 27 0.33 -8.97 19.26
N PHE A 28 0.53 -10.29 19.39
CA PHE A 28 -0.37 -11.28 18.83
C PHE A 28 -1.77 -11.22 19.48
N GLU A 29 -1.85 -10.88 20.77
CA GLU A 29 -3.12 -10.68 21.47
C GLU A 29 -3.93 -9.48 20.96
N LEU A 30 -3.27 -8.49 20.33
CA LEU A 30 -3.95 -7.33 19.74
C LEU A 30 -4.78 -7.67 18.49
N ASN A 31 -4.70 -8.91 17.98
CA ASN A 31 -5.33 -9.36 16.74
C ASN A 31 -5.04 -8.43 15.55
N LEU A 32 -3.85 -7.80 15.56
CA LEU A 32 -3.37 -6.98 14.46
C LEU A 32 -2.65 -7.85 13.43
N PRO A 33 -2.65 -7.45 12.14
CA PRO A 33 -1.93 -8.18 11.11
C PRO A 33 -0.42 -8.23 11.40
N VAL A 34 0.21 -9.25 10.83
CA VAL A 34 1.65 -9.47 10.97
C VAL A 34 2.40 -8.34 10.26
N ALA A 35 3.18 -7.58 11.04
CA ALA A 35 4.02 -6.53 10.48
C ALA A 35 5.15 -7.11 9.60
N PRO A 36 5.54 -6.43 8.50
CA PRO A 36 4.93 -5.22 7.95
C PRO A 36 3.55 -5.52 7.34
N ALA A 37 2.58 -4.62 7.58
CA ALA A 37 1.22 -4.76 7.08
C ALA A 37 0.65 -3.43 6.63
N VAL A 38 -0.33 -3.49 5.71
CA VAL A 38 -1.13 -2.35 5.27
C VAL A 38 -2.59 -2.74 5.35
N MET A 39 -3.39 -1.87 5.95
CA MET A 39 -4.85 -1.99 5.99
C MET A 39 -5.47 -0.79 5.27
N VAL A 40 -6.60 -1.01 4.60
CA VAL A 40 -7.43 0.04 4.01
C VAL A 40 -8.83 -0.15 4.57
N GLY A 41 -9.32 0.82 5.34
CA GLY A 41 -10.50 0.60 6.18
C GLY A 41 -10.24 -0.53 7.19
N ASP A 42 -11.13 -1.51 7.21
CA ASP A 42 -11.02 -2.71 8.06
C ASP A 42 -10.35 -3.90 7.33
N ASP A 43 -10.01 -3.74 6.05
CA ASP A 43 -9.47 -4.82 5.22
C ASP A 43 -7.93 -4.87 5.26
N ILE A 44 -7.40 -6.08 5.48
CA ILE A 44 -5.96 -6.36 5.38
C ILE A 44 -5.59 -6.52 3.91
N VAL A 45 -4.75 -5.61 3.40
CA VAL A 45 -4.32 -5.57 2.00
C VAL A 45 -3.04 -6.37 1.76
N VAL A 46 -2.12 -6.30 2.71
CA VAL A 46 -0.87 -7.08 2.72
C VAL A 46 -0.42 -7.27 4.16
N GLU A 47 0.17 -8.43 4.43
CA GLU A 47 0.82 -8.75 5.70
C GLU A 47 2.14 -9.49 5.44
N GLY A 48 3.10 -9.33 6.36
CA GLY A 48 4.43 -9.91 6.31
C GLY A 48 5.31 -9.46 5.13
N THR A 49 4.81 -8.64 4.22
CA THR A 49 5.48 -8.24 2.97
C THR A 49 5.12 -6.81 2.57
N ASP A 50 5.83 -6.27 1.58
CA ASP A 50 5.58 -4.94 1.02
C ASP A 50 4.57 -4.99 -0.15
N ILE A 51 3.95 -3.85 -0.45
CA ILE A 51 3.01 -3.68 -1.56
C ILE A 51 3.48 -2.60 -2.53
N LYS A 52 3.31 -2.85 -3.84
CA LYS A 52 3.56 -1.84 -4.86
C LYS A 52 2.54 -0.72 -4.77
N ASP A 53 3.02 0.52 -4.85
CA ASP A 53 2.20 1.74 -4.91
C ASP A 53 1.00 1.61 -5.86
N GLU A 54 1.19 1.10 -7.09
CA GLU A 54 0.14 0.95 -8.11
C GLU A 54 -1.01 0.03 -7.66
N LYS A 55 -0.66 -1.06 -6.95
CA LYS A 55 -1.64 -2.01 -6.43
C LYS A 55 -2.41 -1.38 -5.27
N LEU A 56 -1.71 -0.69 -4.38
CA LEU A 56 -2.33 -0.02 -3.24
C LEU A 56 -3.25 1.13 -3.70
N GLU A 57 -2.81 1.91 -4.68
CA GLU A 57 -3.59 3.01 -5.27
C GLU A 57 -4.89 2.52 -5.90
N THR A 58 -4.85 1.35 -6.56
CA THR A 58 -6.06 0.69 -7.08
C THR A 58 -7.05 0.36 -5.96
N ILE A 59 -6.56 -0.24 -4.87
CA ILE A 59 -7.40 -0.63 -3.71
C ILE A 59 -7.99 0.60 -3.02
N ILE A 60 -7.21 1.68 -2.89
CA ILE A 60 -7.70 2.95 -2.35
C ILE A 60 -8.81 3.52 -3.24
N CYS A 61 -8.63 3.55 -4.57
CA CYS A 61 -9.68 4.00 -5.49
C CYS A 61 -10.95 3.15 -5.37
N GLU A 62 -10.83 1.83 -5.29
CA GLU A 62 -11.95 0.92 -5.12
C GLU A 62 -12.73 1.21 -3.82
N HIS A 63 -12.02 1.41 -2.70
CA HIS A 63 -12.62 1.77 -1.41
C HIS A 63 -13.30 3.14 -1.41
N LEU A 64 -12.76 4.10 -2.15
CA LEU A 64 -13.33 5.44 -2.27
C LEU A 64 -14.42 5.55 -3.34
N GLY A 65 -14.70 4.48 -4.10
CA GLY A 65 -15.63 4.51 -5.24
C GLY A 65 -15.13 5.38 -6.41
N LEU A 66 -13.82 5.61 -6.50
CA LEU A 66 -13.17 6.39 -7.54
C LEU A 66 -12.79 5.51 -8.73
N PRO A 67 -12.64 6.08 -9.94
CA PRO A 67 -12.14 5.33 -11.08
C PRO A 67 -10.73 4.79 -10.79
N VAL A 68 -10.53 3.50 -11.08
CA VAL A 68 -9.23 2.84 -10.95
C VAL A 68 -8.22 3.56 -11.86
N PRO A 69 -7.01 3.90 -11.38
CA PRO A 69 -6.02 4.55 -12.21
C PRO A 69 -5.67 3.65 -13.38
N VAL A 70 -5.78 4.16 -14.60
CA VAL A 70 -5.31 3.44 -15.79
C VAL A 70 -3.80 3.32 -15.63
N GLN A 71 -3.30 2.13 -15.32
CA GLN A 71 -1.86 1.89 -15.25
C GLN A 71 -1.28 2.19 -16.63
N SER A 72 -0.76 3.40 -16.80
CA SER A 72 0.02 3.74 -17.97
C SER A 72 1.26 2.86 -17.87
N LYS A 73 1.23 1.70 -18.55
CA LYS A 73 2.47 1.06 -18.96
C LYS A 73 3.24 2.19 -19.63
N LYS A 74 4.28 2.71 -18.97
CA LYS A 74 5.34 3.46 -19.63
C LYS A 74 5.92 2.49 -20.64
N ARG A 75 5.28 2.44 -21.81
CA ARG A 75 5.78 1.78 -22.99
C ARG A 75 6.97 2.63 -23.35
N PHE A 76 8.16 2.20 -22.94
CA PHE A 76 9.40 2.68 -23.51
C PHE A 76 9.33 2.34 -25.01
N LEU A 77 8.66 3.19 -25.81
CA LEU A 77 8.93 3.28 -27.24
C LEU A 77 10.32 3.91 -27.33
N GLY A 78 11.33 3.08 -27.06
CA GLY A 78 12.68 3.31 -27.51
C GLY A 78 12.62 3.42 -29.02
N HIS A 79 12.66 4.68 -29.46
CA HIS A 79 12.95 5.13 -30.79
C HIS A 79 14.17 4.36 -31.33
N PHE A 80 13.92 3.34 -32.15
CA PHE A 80 14.95 2.67 -32.97
C PHE A 80 14.53 2.80 -34.44
N PHE A 81 14.76 3.99 -35.00
CA PHE A 81 14.85 4.21 -36.44
C PHE A 81 16.01 5.16 -36.70
N ASN A 82 16.85 4.80 -37.67
CA ASN A 82 18.15 5.38 -38.07
C ASN A 82 19.32 4.90 -37.18
N LYS A 83 20.36 4.23 -37.69
CA LYS A 83 21.03 4.29 -39.00
C LYS A 83 21.71 2.96 -39.31
#